data_AF-A0A7S1T2A8-F1
#
_entry.id   AF-A0A7S1T2A8-F1
#
_cell.length_a   1.000
_cell.length_b   1.000
_cell.length_c   1.000
_cell.angle_alpha   90.00
_cell.angle_beta   90.00
_cell.angle_gamma   90.00
#
_symmetry.space_group_name_H-M   'P 1'
#
loop_
_entity.id
_entity.type
_entity.pdbx_description
1 polymer ?
#
loop_
_entity_poly.entity_id
_entity_poly.type
_entity_poly.pdbx_seq_one_letter_code
_entity_poly.pdbx_strand_id
1 'polypeptide(L)'
;MNSLEAYRVMQVLDEAMDGLRLLSHVDSEVLEAADTLGDVVGEDISKSLLTHKIAAAGCRGQVSHDTFNASSMELWRILKKSPTAESKLSAMQKERSPAMMSYLQTFEKLRQTAYKKLTTTVEEDNSNREHFMEVCMREKKALEQRNTLEQQLALQRRERQKEMEQITNAEDRAASELEDIQEEAKMRQGSLDETSRRAKESDLEKFSSENGKLGKEREKLMGELAELRARNKEMETQARKKKSKGEQEVEAWLNDYDRDMGSKESAYRDELAVYERVVAQLEEYQEKTTQLKAEREEYERQERLRMIAELTERNREKIRNKAALTIQTAWKAYWANKLAEIKKAKKKAKKDKGKKK
;
A
#
# COMPACT_ATOMS: atom_id res chain seq x y z
N MET A 1 67.08 88.65 -2.52
CA MET A 1 67.92 89.86 -2.65
C MET A 1 67.09 91.06 -2.16
N ASN A 2 67.44 91.65 -1.02
CA ASN A 2 66.77 92.88 -0.56
C ASN A 2 67.32 94.03 -1.39
N SER A 3 66.56 94.51 -2.38
CA SER A 3 66.98 95.67 -3.16
C SER A 3 67.13 96.86 -2.21
N LEU A 4 68.21 97.62 -2.38
CA LEU A 4 68.45 98.83 -1.58
C LEU A 4 67.28 99.82 -1.72
N GLU A 5 66.60 99.77 -2.87
CA GLU A 5 65.35 100.47 -3.17
C GLU A 5 64.17 99.96 -2.32
N ALA A 6 64.01 98.65 -2.10
CA ALA A 6 62.98 98.12 -1.19
C ALA A 6 63.16 98.65 0.23
N TYR A 7 64.40 98.74 0.71
CA TYR A 7 64.69 99.28 2.03
C TYR A 7 64.38 100.77 2.12
N ARG A 8 64.73 101.55 1.08
CA ARG A 8 64.38 102.98 0.98
C ARG A 8 62.86 103.19 0.98
N VAL A 9 62.13 102.42 0.18
CA VAL A 9 60.66 102.52 0.11
C VAL A 9 60.02 102.14 1.45
N MET A 10 60.50 101.09 2.11
CA MET A 10 60.00 100.69 3.43
C MET A 10 60.30 101.74 4.50
N GLN A 11 61.50 102.35 4.47
CA GLN A 11 61.85 103.43 5.40
C GLN A 11 60.93 104.64 5.21
N VAL A 12 60.61 105.02 3.98
CA VAL A 12 59.64 106.11 3.70
C VAL A 12 58.24 105.76 4.22
N LEU A 13 57.80 104.50 4.04
CA LEU A 13 56.51 104.04 4.56
C LEU A 13 56.48 104.02 6.10
N ASP A 14 57.57 103.61 6.76
CA ASP A 14 57.69 103.63 8.21
C ASP A 14 57.69 105.06 8.76
N GLU A 15 58.45 105.97 8.13
CA GLU A 15 58.47 107.39 8.50
C GLU A 15 57.09 108.07 8.31
N ALA A 16 56.38 107.73 7.23
CA ALA A 16 55.02 108.20 6.98
C ALA A 16 54.02 107.64 8.01
N MET A 17 54.15 106.36 8.35
CA MET A 17 53.30 105.72 9.36
C MET A 17 53.52 106.32 10.74
N ASP A 18 54.77 106.55 11.14
CA ASP A 18 55.10 107.22 12.40
C ASP A 18 54.55 108.65 12.41
N GLY A 19 54.65 109.37 11.30
CA GLY A 19 54.02 110.70 11.19
C GLY A 19 52.51 110.68 11.32
N LEU A 20 51.84 109.72 10.69
CA LEU A 20 50.40 109.53 10.83
C LEU A 20 50.02 109.14 12.26
N ARG A 21 50.83 108.33 12.96
CA ARG A 21 50.63 107.97 14.37
C ARG A 21 50.77 109.18 15.28
N LEU A 22 51.80 110.00 15.11
CA LEU A 22 51.95 111.23 15.91
C LEU A 22 50.82 112.22 15.64
N LEU A 23 50.49 112.50 14.37
CA LEU A 23 49.41 113.41 14.01
C LEU A 23 48.02 112.88 14.40
N SER A 24 47.84 111.57 14.55
CA SER A 24 46.59 110.99 15.06
C SER A 24 46.21 111.43 16.47
N HIS A 25 47.19 111.95 17.23
CA HIS A 25 46.97 112.51 18.56
C HIS A 25 46.53 113.98 18.56
N VAL A 26 46.55 114.63 17.40
CA VAL A 26 46.11 116.02 17.24
C VAL A 26 44.66 115.99 16.79
N ASP A 27 43.75 115.98 17.76
CA ASP A 27 42.31 116.08 17.52
C ASP A 27 41.81 117.52 17.72
N SER A 28 40.50 117.71 17.49
CA SER A 28 39.88 119.02 17.65
C SER A 28 39.98 119.53 19.10
N GLU A 29 40.06 118.65 20.10
CA GLU A 29 40.14 119.03 21.51
C GLU A 29 41.54 119.55 21.87
N VAL A 30 42.58 118.87 21.39
CA VAL A 30 43.99 119.30 21.52
C VAL A 30 44.25 120.61 20.78
N LEU A 31 43.64 120.81 19.61
CA LEU A 31 43.74 122.08 18.89
C LEU A 31 42.98 123.21 19.58
N GLU A 32 41.82 122.94 20.21
CA GLU A 32 41.10 123.96 20.96
C GLU A 32 41.82 124.37 22.24
N ALA A 33 42.50 123.44 22.91
CA ALA A 33 43.29 123.70 24.12
C ALA A 33 44.71 124.26 23.85
N ALA A 34 45.10 124.48 22.59
CA ALA A 34 46.47 124.83 22.21
C ALA A 34 47.07 126.03 22.97
N ASP A 35 46.25 126.99 23.37
CA ASP A 35 46.65 128.22 24.09
C ASP A 35 47.06 127.96 25.56
N THR A 36 46.54 126.91 26.19
CA THR A 36 46.83 126.54 27.59
C THR A 36 47.86 125.42 27.71
N LEU A 37 48.31 124.91 26.57
CA LEU A 37 49.15 123.72 26.40
C LEU A 37 50.66 124.02 26.45
N GLY A 38 51.05 125.30 26.51
CA GLY A 38 52.45 125.77 26.51
C GLY A 38 53.30 125.19 27.64
N ASP A 39 52.74 125.11 28.86
CA ASP A 39 53.46 124.61 30.05
C ASP A 39 53.65 123.09 30.04
N VAL A 40 52.79 122.36 29.34
CA VAL A 40 52.76 120.89 29.35
C VAL A 40 53.60 120.34 28.21
N VAL A 41 53.38 120.82 26.98
CA VAL A 41 53.99 120.25 25.77
C VAL A 41 55.18 121.08 25.29
N GLY A 42 55.31 122.33 25.75
CA GLY A 42 56.37 123.26 25.40
C GLY A 42 55.86 124.38 24.48
N GLU A 43 56.40 125.58 24.67
CA GLU A 43 55.95 126.81 24.00
C GLU A 43 56.02 126.71 22.46
N ASP A 44 57.03 126.00 21.93
CA ASP A 44 57.22 125.80 20.49
C ASP A 44 56.13 124.90 19.89
N ILE A 45 55.69 123.86 20.62
CA ILE A 45 54.62 122.97 20.15
C ILE A 45 53.26 123.65 20.27
N SER A 46 53.02 124.41 21.35
CA SER A 46 51.80 125.22 21.50
C SER A 46 51.65 126.27 20.39
N LYS A 47 52.74 126.99 20.05
CA LYS A 47 52.77 127.91 18.90
C LYS A 47 52.52 127.19 17.57
N SER A 48 53.10 126.00 17.39
CA SER A 48 52.86 125.19 16.18
C SER A 48 51.43 124.63 16.10
N LEU A 49 50.80 124.29 17.23
CA LEU A 49 49.40 123.86 17.28
C LEU A 49 48.45 125.02 17.02
N LEU A 50 48.76 126.23 17.51
CA LEU A 50 47.95 127.42 17.26
C LEU A 50 48.01 127.86 15.79
N THR A 51 49.20 127.82 15.18
CA THR A 51 49.36 128.06 13.73
C THR A 51 48.65 126.98 12.90
N HIS A 52 48.69 125.72 13.34
CA HIS A 52 47.92 124.63 12.71
C HIS A 52 46.41 124.83 12.88
N LYS A 53 45.92 125.27 14.05
CA LYS A 53 44.52 125.60 14.33
C LYS A 53 44.01 126.70 13.38
N ILE A 54 44.78 127.77 13.21
CA ILE A 54 44.47 128.87 12.29
C ILE A 54 44.44 128.35 10.83
N ALA A 55 45.43 127.55 10.44
CA ALA A 55 45.48 126.94 9.11
C ALA A 55 44.30 125.97 8.87
N ALA A 56 43.91 125.19 9.88
CA ALA A 56 42.79 124.25 9.85
C ALA A 56 41.44 124.96 9.74
N ALA A 57 41.27 126.09 10.43
CA ALA A 57 40.09 126.94 10.33
C ALA A 57 39.96 127.59 8.93
N GLY A 58 41.08 128.07 8.38
CA GLY A 58 41.14 128.60 7.01
C GLY A 58 40.90 127.55 5.91
N CYS A 59 41.26 126.29 6.18
CA CYS A 59 41.08 125.18 5.24
C CYS A 59 39.60 124.80 5.00
N ARG A 60 38.68 125.17 5.91
CA ARG A 60 37.23 124.92 5.73
C ARG A 60 36.60 125.77 4.62
N GLY A 61 37.30 126.81 4.14
CA GLY A 61 36.87 127.72 3.08
C GLY A 61 37.83 127.75 1.88
N GLN A 62 38.03 126.62 1.21
CA GLN A 62 38.52 126.47 -0.19
C GLN A 62 39.86 127.09 -0.66
N VAL A 63 40.68 127.81 0.11
CA VAL A 63 41.87 128.51 -0.46
C VAL A 63 43.24 128.05 0.05
N SER A 64 43.39 126.97 0.86
CA SER A 64 44.75 126.71 1.39
C SER A 64 45.11 125.27 1.82
N HIS A 65 44.98 124.28 0.93
CA HIS A 65 45.49 122.92 1.18
C HIS A 65 47.02 122.87 1.35
N ASP A 66 47.76 123.69 0.59
CA ASP A 66 49.22 123.71 0.67
C ASP A 66 49.72 124.31 1.99
N THR A 67 49.06 125.35 2.51
CA THR A 67 49.44 125.91 3.82
C THR A 67 49.02 125.01 4.97
N PHE A 68 47.92 124.25 4.84
CA PHE A 68 47.52 123.26 5.83
C PHE A 68 48.44 122.03 5.82
N ASN A 69 48.89 121.59 4.64
CA ASN A 69 49.89 120.54 4.52
C ASN A 69 51.25 121.02 5.04
N ALA A 70 51.67 122.23 4.70
CA ALA A 70 52.90 122.83 5.22
C ALA A 70 52.85 123.01 6.74
N SER A 71 51.73 123.45 7.30
CA SER A 71 51.55 123.56 8.76
C SER A 71 51.48 122.19 9.43
N SER A 72 50.86 121.19 8.80
CA SER A 72 50.83 119.80 9.31
C SER A 72 52.21 119.16 9.28
N MET A 73 53.00 119.42 8.24
CA MET A 73 54.38 118.96 8.11
C MET A 73 55.32 119.68 9.08
N GLU A 74 55.14 120.98 9.30
CA GLU A 74 55.92 121.71 10.30
C GLU A 74 55.55 121.28 11.72
N LEU A 75 54.25 121.08 12.00
CA LEU A 75 53.78 120.51 13.25
C LEU A 75 54.36 119.11 13.48
N TRP A 76 54.29 118.23 12.49
CA TRP A 76 54.93 116.91 12.55
C TRP A 76 56.44 117.01 12.78
N ARG A 77 57.14 117.93 12.10
CA ARG A 77 58.59 118.11 12.23
C ARG A 77 58.98 118.56 13.64
N ILE A 78 58.20 119.46 14.25
CA ILE A 78 58.41 119.94 15.62
C ILE A 78 58.06 118.84 16.63
N LEU A 79 56.94 118.12 16.43
CA LEU A 79 56.54 116.99 17.26
C LEU A 79 57.58 115.85 17.23
N LYS A 80 58.13 115.52 16.05
CA LYS A 80 59.17 114.51 15.89
C LYS A 80 60.49 114.89 16.55
N LYS A 81 60.84 116.18 16.61
CA LYS A 81 62.05 116.68 17.30
C LYS A 81 61.94 116.64 18.82
N SER A 82 60.72 116.62 19.38
CA SER A 82 60.48 116.55 20.82
C SER A 82 60.19 115.10 21.26
N PRO A 83 61.14 114.40 21.90
CA PRO A 83 60.96 112.99 22.28
C PRO A 83 59.88 112.75 23.33
N THR A 84 59.35 113.80 23.97
CA THR A 84 58.27 113.70 24.97
C THR A 84 56.89 114.08 24.42
N ALA A 85 56.80 114.56 23.18
CA ALA A 85 55.57 115.10 22.62
C ALA A 85 54.49 114.02 22.47
N GLU A 86 54.84 112.83 21.97
CA GLU A 86 53.87 111.74 21.80
C GLU A 86 53.29 111.27 23.15
N SER A 87 54.15 111.04 24.16
CA SER A 87 53.68 110.62 25.49
C SER A 87 52.79 111.67 26.15
N LYS A 88 53.13 112.95 26.01
CA LYS A 88 52.34 114.06 26.56
C LYS A 88 50.99 114.24 25.85
N LEU A 89 50.97 114.16 24.52
CA LEU A 89 49.73 114.24 23.73
C LEU A 89 48.82 113.03 23.96
N SER A 90 49.41 111.83 24.06
CA SER A 90 48.67 110.60 24.36
C SER A 90 48.08 110.57 25.77
N ALA A 91 48.66 111.29 26.74
CA ALA A 91 48.11 111.43 28.08
C ALA A 91 46.92 112.41 28.16
N MET A 92 46.83 113.34 27.20
CA MET A 92 45.75 114.34 27.14
C MET A 92 44.53 113.84 26.37
N GLN A 93 44.77 113.03 25.34
CA GLN A 93 43.70 112.44 24.55
C GLN A 93 43.31 111.07 25.12
N LYS A 94 42.04 110.92 25.54
CA LYS A 94 41.53 109.62 26.01
C LYS A 94 41.08 108.70 24.87
N GLU A 95 40.66 109.23 23.72
CA GLU A 95 40.18 108.44 22.58
C GLU A 95 40.63 109.05 21.24
N ARG A 96 41.33 108.25 20.40
CA ARG A 96 41.67 108.64 19.02
C ARG A 96 40.45 108.48 18.12
N SER A 97 40.31 109.35 17.12
CA SER A 97 39.21 109.28 16.16
C SER A 97 39.10 107.89 15.48
N PRO A 98 37.92 107.25 15.46
CA PRO A 98 37.72 105.94 14.82
C PRO A 98 38.10 105.91 13.33
N ALA A 99 37.88 107.02 12.62
CA ALA A 99 38.25 107.15 11.20
C ALA A 99 39.78 107.12 11.01
N MET A 100 40.52 107.79 11.91
CA MET A 100 41.99 107.81 11.88
C MET A 100 42.57 106.44 12.26
N MET A 101 41.95 105.73 13.21
CA MET A 101 42.35 104.36 13.57
C MET A 101 42.15 103.37 12.42
N SER A 102 41.03 103.46 11.70
CA SER A 102 40.79 102.65 10.49
C SER A 102 41.83 102.94 9.39
N TYR A 103 42.18 104.22 9.20
CA TYR A 103 43.20 104.63 8.24
C TYR A 103 44.61 104.11 8.63
N LEU A 104 44.99 104.19 9.91
CA LEU A 104 46.24 103.60 10.39
C LEU A 104 46.28 102.07 10.17
N GLN A 105 45.16 101.36 10.37
CA GLN A 105 45.08 99.92 10.11
C GLN A 105 45.19 99.56 8.63
N THR A 106 44.56 100.32 7.74
CA THR A 106 44.69 100.07 6.29
C THR A 106 46.09 100.41 5.79
N PHE A 107 46.71 101.47 6.33
CA PHE A 107 48.10 101.83 6.03
C PHE A 107 49.08 100.76 6.51
N GLU A 108 48.88 100.19 7.70
CA GLU A 108 49.66 99.06 8.21
C GLU A 108 49.53 97.82 7.29
N LYS A 109 48.32 97.50 6.81
CA LYS A 109 48.11 96.42 5.83
C LYS A 109 48.80 96.70 4.48
N LEU A 110 48.78 97.96 4.02
CA LEU A 110 49.46 98.38 2.80
C LEU A 110 50.97 98.21 2.96
N ARG A 111 51.55 98.68 4.09
CA ARG A 111 52.95 98.48 4.43
C ARG A 111 53.32 97.00 4.41
N GLN A 112 52.54 96.14 5.06
CA GLN A 112 52.79 94.68 5.08
C GLN A 112 52.75 94.07 3.67
N THR A 113 51.82 94.52 2.83
CA THR A 113 51.70 94.07 1.44
C THR A 113 52.88 94.54 0.59
N ALA A 114 53.28 95.80 0.74
CA ALA A 114 54.43 96.38 0.07
C ALA A 114 55.72 95.67 0.49
N TYR A 115 55.92 95.43 1.79
CA TYR A 115 57.05 94.66 2.29
C TYR A 115 57.11 93.28 1.65
N LYS A 116 56.00 92.53 1.68
CA LYS A 116 55.93 91.20 1.06
C LYS A 116 56.28 91.27 -0.42
N LYS A 117 55.70 92.20 -1.19
CA LYS A 117 55.96 92.32 -2.64
C LYS A 117 57.37 92.77 -2.99
N LEU A 118 57.97 93.64 -2.18
CA LEU A 118 59.33 94.14 -2.38
C LEU A 118 60.41 93.16 -1.91
N THR A 119 60.06 92.23 -1.02
CA THR A 119 60.98 91.20 -0.51
C THR A 119 60.82 89.85 -1.21
N THR A 120 59.69 89.58 -1.85
CA THR A 120 59.52 88.41 -2.72
C THR A 120 60.34 88.58 -3.99
N THR A 121 61.20 87.60 -4.26
CA THR A 121 61.98 87.56 -5.50
C THR A 121 61.11 87.10 -6.68
N VAL A 122 61.55 87.41 -7.90
CA VAL A 122 60.88 86.94 -9.13
C VAL A 122 60.87 85.42 -9.21
N GLU A 123 61.93 84.76 -8.73
CA GLU A 123 62.03 83.30 -8.67
C GLU A 123 61.02 82.71 -7.67
N GLU A 124 60.89 83.30 -6.48
CA GLU A 124 59.88 82.88 -5.50
C GLU A 124 58.45 83.11 -6.00
N ASP A 125 58.16 84.23 -6.68
CA ASP A 125 56.83 84.50 -7.24
C ASP A 125 56.49 83.53 -8.38
N ASN A 126 57.45 83.22 -9.25
CA ASN A 126 57.30 82.20 -10.28
C ASN A 126 57.10 80.81 -9.68
N SER A 127 57.90 80.42 -8.67
CA SER A 127 57.75 79.13 -7.99
C SER A 127 56.38 79.01 -7.30
N ASN A 128 55.90 80.06 -6.64
CA ASN A 128 54.57 80.09 -6.04
C ASN A 128 53.46 79.93 -7.09
N ARG A 129 53.61 80.59 -8.25
CA ARG A 129 52.66 80.47 -9.36
C ARG A 129 52.64 79.07 -9.97
N GLU A 130 53.81 78.47 -10.19
CA GLU A 130 53.93 77.09 -10.70
C GLU A 130 53.34 76.09 -9.71
N HIS A 131 53.64 76.22 -8.42
CA HIS A 131 53.07 75.37 -7.38
C HIS A 131 51.53 75.51 -7.32
N PHE A 132 51.01 76.73 -7.38
CA PHE A 132 49.58 76.98 -7.43
C PHE A 132 48.93 76.29 -8.64
N MET A 133 49.52 76.42 -9.83
CA MET A 133 49.04 75.75 -11.03
C MET A 133 49.07 74.22 -10.90
N GLU A 134 50.13 73.65 -10.33
CA GLU A 134 50.22 72.21 -10.08
C GLU A 134 49.12 71.72 -9.15
N VAL A 135 48.86 72.45 -8.05
CA VAL A 135 47.77 72.15 -7.12
C VAL A 135 46.42 72.20 -7.82
N CYS A 136 46.14 73.25 -8.61
CA CYS A 136 44.90 73.34 -9.38
C CYS A 136 44.74 72.17 -10.37
N MET A 137 45.82 71.76 -11.03
CA MET A 137 45.77 70.62 -11.96
C MET A 137 45.53 69.29 -11.22
N ARG A 138 46.15 69.08 -10.06
CA ARG A 138 45.89 67.91 -9.20
C ARG A 138 44.46 67.90 -8.68
N GLU A 139 43.95 69.05 -8.23
CA GLU A 139 42.57 69.19 -7.77
C GLU A 139 41.58 68.90 -8.89
N LYS A 140 41.80 69.46 -10.09
CA LYS A 140 40.96 69.17 -11.26
C LYS A 140 40.92 67.68 -11.59
N LYS A 141 42.09 67.01 -11.60
CA LYS A 141 42.17 65.57 -11.85
C LYS A 141 41.46 64.76 -10.76
N ALA A 142 41.61 65.15 -9.49
CA ALA A 142 40.91 64.51 -8.38
C ALA A 142 39.39 64.69 -8.47
N LEU A 143 38.92 65.87 -8.88
CA LEU A 143 37.49 66.14 -9.11
C LEU A 143 36.93 65.31 -10.27
N GLU A 144 37.66 65.21 -11.39
CA GLU A 144 37.27 64.36 -12.51
C GLU A 144 37.18 62.89 -12.08
N GLN A 145 38.18 62.38 -11.36
CA GLN A 145 38.17 61.02 -10.81
C GLN A 145 37.01 60.80 -9.84
N ARG A 146 36.78 61.72 -8.91
CA ARG A 146 35.65 61.67 -7.97
C ARG A 146 34.32 61.60 -8.73
N ASN A 147 34.13 62.46 -9.73
CA ASN A 147 32.91 62.46 -10.53
C ASN A 147 32.72 61.14 -11.31
N THR A 148 33.80 60.56 -11.87
CA THR A 148 33.70 59.25 -12.54
C THR A 148 33.34 58.13 -11.57
N LEU A 149 33.92 58.12 -10.37
CA LEU A 149 33.61 57.13 -9.34
C LEU A 149 32.18 57.29 -8.80
N GLU A 150 31.72 58.52 -8.61
CA GLU A 150 30.33 58.81 -8.22
C GLU A 150 29.33 58.30 -9.27
N GLN A 151 29.64 58.48 -10.56
CA GLN A 151 28.81 57.95 -11.66
C GLN A 151 28.82 56.41 -11.69
N GLN A 152 29.98 55.77 -11.53
CA GLN A 152 30.09 54.30 -11.46
C GLN A 152 29.33 53.74 -10.26
N LEU A 153 29.43 54.38 -9.09
CA LEU A 153 28.70 54.00 -7.89
C LEU A 153 27.18 54.11 -8.11
N ALA A 154 26.72 55.20 -8.73
CA ALA A 154 25.31 55.40 -9.04
C ALA A 154 24.78 54.33 -10.01
N LEU A 155 25.56 53.98 -11.03
CA LEU A 155 25.23 52.91 -11.98
C LEU A 155 25.15 51.54 -11.27
N GLN A 156 26.18 51.17 -10.50
CA GLN A 156 26.19 49.90 -9.77
C GLN A 156 25.05 49.79 -8.76
N ARG A 157 24.70 50.87 -8.06
CA ARG A 157 23.54 50.90 -7.16
C ARG A 157 22.25 50.64 -7.92
N ARG A 158 22.09 51.25 -9.09
CA ARG A 158 20.90 51.06 -9.93
C ARG A 158 20.82 49.65 -10.51
N GLU A 159 21.94 49.08 -10.92
CA GLU A 159 22.00 47.70 -11.42
C GLU A 159 21.66 46.69 -10.32
N ARG A 160 22.29 46.79 -9.14
CA ARG A 160 21.94 45.94 -8.00
C ARG A 160 20.48 46.08 -7.59
N GLN A 161 19.93 47.29 -7.61
CA GLN A 161 18.52 47.50 -7.29
C GLN A 161 17.60 46.76 -8.27
N LYS A 162 17.92 46.79 -9.58
CA LYS A 162 17.17 46.04 -10.58
C LYS A 162 17.31 44.53 -10.40
N GLU A 163 18.50 44.04 -10.08
CA GLU A 163 18.74 42.61 -9.81
C GLU A 163 17.97 42.15 -8.58
N MET A 164 18.00 42.93 -7.49
CA MET A 164 17.20 42.69 -6.29
C MET A 164 15.71 42.65 -6.61
N GLU A 165 15.18 43.62 -7.35
CA GLU A 165 13.78 43.63 -7.78
C GLU A 165 13.42 42.41 -8.64
N GLN A 166 14.32 41.96 -9.53
CA GLN A 166 14.09 40.75 -10.32
C GLN A 166 14.04 39.49 -9.45
N ILE A 167 14.95 39.38 -8.47
CA ILE A 167 14.98 38.26 -7.52
C ILE A 167 13.72 38.26 -6.67
N THR A 168 13.35 39.39 -6.06
CA THR A 168 12.14 39.49 -5.24
C THR A 168 10.88 39.14 -6.04
N ASN A 169 10.76 39.63 -7.27
CA ASN A 169 9.62 39.26 -8.14
C ASN A 169 9.61 37.76 -8.49
N ALA A 170 10.78 37.13 -8.64
CA ALA A 170 10.87 35.70 -8.89
C ALA A 170 10.53 34.87 -7.64
N GLU A 171 10.97 35.33 -6.47
CA GLU A 171 10.63 34.74 -5.16
C GLU A 171 9.12 34.82 -4.90
N ASP A 172 8.48 35.97 -5.12
CA ASP A 172 7.05 36.15 -4.93
C ASP A 172 6.23 35.25 -5.87
N ARG A 173 6.65 35.11 -7.14
CA ARG A 173 6.02 34.18 -8.09
C ARG A 173 6.18 32.73 -7.66
N ALA A 174 7.40 32.33 -7.29
CA ALA A 174 7.67 30.96 -6.84
C ALA A 174 6.89 30.63 -5.55
N ALA A 175 6.74 31.59 -4.64
CA ALA A 175 5.94 31.44 -3.43
C ALA A 175 4.46 31.23 -3.76
N SER A 176 3.88 32.03 -4.67
CA SER A 176 2.50 31.88 -5.14
C SER A 176 2.28 30.53 -5.83
N GLU A 177 3.17 30.12 -6.73
CA GLU A 177 3.08 28.83 -7.42
C GLU A 177 3.16 27.64 -6.43
N LEU A 178 4.01 27.75 -5.40
CA LEU A 178 4.09 26.75 -4.34
C LEU A 178 2.80 26.65 -3.52
N GLU A 179 2.17 27.78 -3.21
CA GLU A 179 0.88 27.81 -2.51
C GLU A 179 -0.22 27.14 -3.34
N ASP A 180 -0.33 27.49 -4.62
CA ASP A 180 -1.29 26.89 -5.56
C ASP A 180 -1.09 25.36 -5.68
N ILE A 181 0.16 24.90 -5.82
CA ILE A 181 0.48 23.47 -5.89
C ILE A 181 0.12 22.77 -4.57
N GLN A 182 0.37 23.39 -3.43
CA GLN A 182 0.02 22.81 -2.13
C GLN A 182 -1.49 22.71 -1.93
N GLU A 183 -2.26 23.73 -2.33
CA GLU A 183 -3.72 23.69 -2.28
C GLU A 183 -4.28 22.62 -3.22
N GLU A 184 -3.77 22.55 -4.45
CA GLU A 184 -4.19 21.53 -5.40
C GLU A 184 -3.85 20.12 -4.90
N ALA A 185 -2.66 19.92 -4.32
CA ALA A 185 -2.26 18.65 -3.74
C ALA A 185 -3.18 18.23 -2.58
N LYS A 186 -3.52 19.16 -1.68
CA LYS A 186 -4.48 18.91 -0.57
C LYS A 186 -5.86 18.54 -1.11
N MET A 187 -6.35 19.25 -2.12
CA MET A 187 -7.65 18.98 -2.75
C MET A 187 -7.67 17.61 -3.44
N ARG A 188 -6.62 17.29 -4.20
CA ARG A 188 -6.47 15.97 -4.85
C ARG A 188 -6.38 14.85 -3.82
N GLN A 189 -5.64 15.04 -2.72
CA GLN A 189 -5.56 14.08 -1.63
C GLN A 189 -6.94 13.83 -1.00
N GLY A 190 -7.67 14.89 -0.64
CA GLY A 190 -9.01 14.77 -0.07
C GLY A 190 -10.00 14.07 -1.01
N SER A 191 -9.92 14.34 -2.32
CA SER A 191 -10.74 13.65 -3.33
C SER A 191 -10.37 12.17 -3.47
N LEU A 192 -9.07 11.85 -3.46
CA LEU A 192 -8.58 10.47 -3.52
C LEU A 192 -9.02 9.67 -2.29
N ASP A 193 -8.91 10.26 -1.10
CA ASP A 193 -9.33 9.60 0.15
C ASP A 193 -10.82 9.32 0.17
N GLU A 194 -11.65 10.28 -0.25
CA GLU A 194 -13.11 10.09 -0.31
C GLU A 194 -13.52 9.07 -1.38
N THR A 195 -12.88 9.08 -2.56
CA THR A 195 -13.16 8.08 -3.60
C THR A 195 -12.71 6.67 -3.19
N SER A 196 -11.53 6.55 -2.56
CA SER A 196 -11.02 5.31 -1.96
C SER A 196 -11.95 4.79 -0.85
N ARG A 197 -12.44 5.67 0.03
CA ARG A 197 -13.41 5.31 1.08
C ARG A 197 -14.72 4.81 0.49
N ARG A 198 -15.30 5.52 -0.48
CA ARG A 198 -16.53 5.10 -1.17
C ARG A 198 -16.38 3.78 -1.90
N ALA A 199 -15.24 3.56 -2.56
CA ALA A 199 -14.96 2.29 -3.23
C ALA A 199 -14.91 1.13 -2.22
N LYS A 200 -14.20 1.31 -1.09
CA LYS A 200 -14.14 0.30 -0.01
C LYS A 200 -15.52 0.02 0.59
N GLU A 201 -16.32 1.05 0.87
CA GLU A 201 -17.68 0.88 1.39
C GLU A 201 -18.57 0.12 0.39
N SER A 202 -18.51 0.47 -0.90
CA SER A 202 -19.25 -0.22 -1.95
C SER A 202 -18.83 -1.68 -2.10
N ASP A 203 -17.54 -1.97 -2.04
CA ASP A 203 -17.01 -3.33 -2.15
C ASP A 203 -17.37 -4.18 -0.94
N LEU A 204 -17.32 -3.60 0.28
CA LEU A 204 -17.79 -4.25 1.50
C LEU A 204 -19.29 -4.59 1.44
N GLU A 205 -20.11 -3.67 0.91
CA GLU A 205 -21.54 -3.89 0.77
C GLU A 205 -21.84 -5.00 -0.25
N LYS A 206 -21.17 -4.98 -1.41
CA LYS A 206 -21.28 -6.05 -2.42
C LYS A 206 -20.85 -7.39 -1.84
N PHE A 207 -19.69 -7.44 -1.19
CA PHE A 207 -19.17 -8.65 -0.56
C PHE A 207 -20.13 -9.20 0.50
N SER A 208 -20.66 -8.34 1.38
CA SER A 208 -21.64 -8.72 2.40
C SER A 208 -22.92 -9.29 1.77
N SER A 209 -23.43 -8.65 0.71
CA SER A 209 -24.61 -9.11 -0.03
C SER A 209 -24.38 -10.47 -0.69
N GLU A 210 -23.26 -10.67 -1.38
CA GLU A 210 -22.90 -11.94 -2.01
C GLU A 210 -22.68 -13.05 -0.98
N ASN A 211 -21.95 -12.77 0.10
CA ASN A 211 -21.75 -13.72 1.19
C ASN A 211 -23.09 -14.11 1.85
N GLY A 212 -24.01 -13.16 2.01
CA GLY A 212 -25.37 -13.43 2.48
C GLY A 212 -26.17 -14.32 1.53
N LYS A 213 -26.06 -14.13 0.20
CA LYS A 213 -26.70 -14.98 -0.81
C LYS A 213 -26.14 -16.41 -0.77
N LEU A 214 -24.81 -16.54 -0.79
CA LEU A 214 -24.13 -17.84 -0.72
C LEU A 214 -24.42 -18.56 0.60
N GLY A 215 -24.51 -17.84 1.71
CA GLY A 215 -24.93 -18.39 3.00
C GLY A 215 -26.32 -19.01 2.96
N LYS A 216 -27.31 -18.29 2.40
CA LYS A 216 -28.68 -18.79 2.23
C LYS A 216 -28.75 -20.00 1.29
N GLU A 217 -28.00 -19.97 0.20
CA GLU A 217 -27.94 -21.10 -0.74
C GLU A 217 -27.32 -22.34 -0.09
N ARG A 218 -26.24 -22.16 0.66
CA ARG A 218 -25.63 -23.23 1.46
C ARG A 218 -26.62 -23.82 2.46
N GLU A 219 -27.34 -23.00 3.22
CA GLU A 219 -28.35 -23.46 4.18
C GLU A 219 -29.47 -24.26 3.49
N LYS A 220 -29.96 -23.76 2.34
CA LYS A 220 -30.95 -24.46 1.53
C LYS A 220 -30.45 -25.83 1.07
N LEU A 221 -29.25 -25.90 0.49
CA LEU A 221 -28.65 -27.15 0.02
C LEU A 221 -28.39 -28.14 1.17
N MET A 222 -27.97 -27.66 2.34
CA MET A 222 -27.83 -28.50 3.53
C MET A 222 -29.18 -29.08 3.98
N GLY A 223 -30.25 -28.27 3.93
CA GLY A 223 -31.62 -28.71 4.20
C GLY A 223 -32.09 -29.79 3.22
N GLU A 224 -31.98 -29.53 1.91
CA GLU A 224 -32.36 -30.49 0.86
C GLU A 224 -31.59 -31.81 0.98
N LEU A 225 -30.30 -31.76 1.31
CA LEU A 225 -29.48 -32.95 1.51
C LEU A 225 -29.88 -33.73 2.77
N ALA A 226 -30.26 -33.05 3.85
CA ALA A 226 -30.79 -33.69 5.06
C ALA A 226 -32.12 -34.40 4.79
N GLU A 227 -33.04 -33.73 4.08
CA GLU A 227 -34.32 -34.31 3.66
C GLU A 227 -34.13 -35.52 2.74
N LEU A 228 -33.23 -35.42 1.76
CA LEU A 228 -32.93 -36.52 0.85
C LEU A 228 -32.37 -37.74 1.59
N ARG A 229 -31.46 -37.52 2.55
CA ARG A 229 -30.92 -38.58 3.42
C ARG A 229 -32.02 -39.22 4.26
N ALA A 230 -32.92 -38.43 4.83
CA ALA A 230 -34.05 -38.95 5.61
C ALA A 230 -34.99 -39.80 4.74
N ARG A 231 -35.38 -39.29 3.55
CA ARG A 231 -36.22 -40.01 2.58
C ARG A 231 -35.57 -41.31 2.12
N ASN A 232 -34.29 -41.29 1.77
CA ASN A 232 -33.57 -42.50 1.36
C ASN A 232 -33.50 -43.54 2.48
N LYS A 233 -33.21 -43.11 3.71
CA LYS A 233 -33.22 -44.01 4.88
C LYS A 233 -34.60 -44.62 5.08
N GLU A 234 -35.67 -43.83 4.96
CA GLU A 234 -37.03 -44.35 5.08
C GLU A 234 -37.35 -45.38 3.98
N MET A 235 -37.10 -45.04 2.71
CA MET A 235 -37.29 -45.96 1.59
C MET A 235 -36.50 -47.25 1.77
N GLU A 236 -35.25 -47.16 2.21
CA GLU A 236 -34.40 -48.34 2.48
C GLU A 236 -35.00 -49.19 3.61
N THR A 237 -35.45 -48.59 4.71
CA THR A 237 -36.09 -49.34 5.80
C THR A 237 -37.39 -50.00 5.36
N GLN A 238 -38.19 -49.35 4.51
CA GLN A 238 -39.41 -49.94 3.94
C GLN A 238 -39.08 -51.11 3.01
N ALA A 239 -38.06 -50.97 2.15
CA ALA A 239 -37.60 -52.03 1.27
C ALA A 239 -37.08 -53.24 2.06
N ARG A 240 -36.28 -53.00 3.11
CA ARG A 240 -35.80 -54.06 4.02
C ARG A 240 -36.95 -54.79 4.71
N LYS A 241 -37.97 -54.06 5.19
CA LYS A 241 -39.19 -54.66 5.77
C LYS A 241 -39.96 -55.50 4.76
N LYS A 242 -40.16 -55.01 3.54
CA LYS A 242 -40.84 -55.77 2.47
C LYS A 242 -40.06 -57.04 2.11
N LYS A 243 -38.74 -56.93 1.96
CA LYS A 243 -37.86 -58.06 1.72
C LYS A 243 -37.97 -59.11 2.83
N SER A 244 -37.84 -58.71 4.10
CA SER A 244 -37.94 -59.62 5.24
C SER A 244 -39.31 -60.31 5.34
N LYS A 245 -40.41 -59.60 5.04
CA LYS A 245 -41.75 -60.21 4.96
C LYS A 245 -41.84 -61.24 3.84
N GLY A 246 -41.36 -60.91 2.64
CA GLY A 246 -41.34 -61.85 1.52
C GLY A 246 -40.49 -63.09 1.80
N GLU A 247 -39.33 -62.91 2.46
CA GLU A 247 -38.48 -64.03 2.91
C GLU A 247 -39.23 -64.92 3.92
N GLN A 248 -39.93 -64.34 4.90
CA GLN A 248 -40.74 -65.08 5.86
C GLN A 248 -41.92 -65.82 5.21
N GLU A 249 -42.59 -65.21 4.23
CA GLU A 249 -43.69 -65.85 3.48
C GLU A 249 -43.19 -67.05 2.67
N VAL A 250 -42.04 -66.92 2.00
CA VAL A 250 -41.41 -68.04 1.27
C VAL A 250 -40.97 -69.14 2.24
N GLU A 251 -40.37 -68.79 3.38
CA GLU A 251 -39.99 -69.77 4.40
C GLU A 251 -41.21 -70.51 4.97
N ALA A 252 -42.32 -69.81 5.20
CA ALA A 252 -43.59 -70.43 5.60
C ALA A 252 -44.10 -71.41 4.53
N TRP A 253 -44.11 -71.02 3.25
CA TRP A 253 -44.53 -71.90 2.16
C TRP A 253 -43.63 -73.12 1.99
N LEU A 254 -42.31 -72.97 2.16
CA LEU A 254 -41.37 -74.09 2.14
C LEU A 254 -41.65 -75.06 3.30
N ASN A 255 -41.85 -74.55 4.52
CA ASN A 255 -42.18 -75.38 5.68
C ASN A 255 -43.50 -76.15 5.48
N ASP A 256 -44.53 -75.49 4.94
CA ASP A 256 -45.81 -76.14 4.63
C ASP A 256 -45.66 -77.22 3.55
N TYR A 257 -44.87 -76.94 2.51
CA TYR A 257 -44.56 -77.90 1.45
C TYR A 257 -43.78 -79.10 1.98
N ASP A 258 -42.72 -78.88 2.75
CA ASP A 258 -41.90 -79.94 3.34
C ASP A 258 -42.73 -80.82 4.29
N ARG A 259 -43.64 -80.21 5.05
CA ARG A 259 -44.58 -80.94 5.92
C ARG A 259 -45.56 -81.79 5.10
N ASP A 260 -46.17 -81.24 4.06
CA ASP A 260 -47.11 -81.97 3.20
C ASP A 260 -46.40 -83.11 2.45
N MET A 261 -45.22 -82.84 1.88
CA MET A 261 -44.40 -83.84 1.20
C MET A 261 -43.94 -84.94 2.16
N GLY A 262 -43.49 -84.59 3.37
CA GLY A 262 -43.15 -85.57 4.40
C GLY A 262 -44.35 -86.43 4.81
N SER A 263 -45.53 -85.84 4.93
CA SER A 263 -46.77 -86.59 5.21
C SER A 263 -47.15 -87.53 4.07
N LYS A 264 -47.04 -87.09 2.82
CA LYS A 264 -47.30 -87.92 1.62
C LYS A 264 -46.29 -89.04 1.49
N GLU A 265 -45.01 -88.78 1.76
CA GLU A 265 -43.98 -89.81 1.73
C GLU A 265 -44.21 -90.86 2.83
N SER A 266 -44.60 -90.44 4.04
CA SER A 266 -44.99 -91.38 5.11
C SER A 266 -46.18 -92.24 4.68
N ALA A 267 -47.25 -91.62 4.17
CA ALA A 267 -48.43 -92.34 3.71
C ALA A 267 -48.12 -93.30 2.55
N TYR A 268 -47.26 -92.89 1.61
CA TYR A 268 -46.79 -93.75 0.52
C TYR A 268 -46.00 -94.95 1.04
N ARG A 269 -45.10 -94.76 2.02
CA ARG A 269 -44.35 -95.86 2.65
C ARG A 269 -45.28 -96.82 3.38
N ASP A 270 -46.28 -96.31 4.09
CA ASP A 270 -47.28 -97.14 4.77
C ASP A 270 -48.10 -97.97 3.77
N GLU A 271 -48.57 -97.35 2.69
CA GLU A 271 -49.34 -98.04 1.64
C GLU A 271 -48.47 -99.05 0.88
N LEU A 272 -47.21 -98.71 0.60
CA LEU A 272 -46.24 -99.61 -0.02
C LEU A 272 -46.01 -100.84 0.87
N ALA A 273 -45.85 -100.66 2.18
CA ALA A 273 -45.70 -101.76 3.13
C ALA A 273 -46.96 -102.64 3.24
N VAL A 274 -48.16 -102.10 2.97
CA VAL A 274 -49.40 -102.88 2.85
C VAL A 274 -49.41 -103.64 1.52
N TYR A 275 -49.09 -102.97 0.41
CA TYR A 275 -49.01 -103.57 -0.91
C TYR A 275 -48.04 -104.75 -0.95
N GLU A 276 -46.82 -104.58 -0.43
CA GLU A 276 -45.81 -105.64 -0.33
C GLU A 276 -46.31 -106.83 0.49
N ARG A 277 -47.02 -106.59 1.60
CA ARG A 277 -47.66 -107.65 2.39
C ARG A 277 -48.74 -108.39 1.60
N VAL A 278 -49.57 -107.69 0.84
CA VAL A 278 -50.62 -108.30 0.00
C VAL A 278 -50.00 -109.11 -1.14
N VAL A 279 -48.94 -108.61 -1.77
CA VAL A 279 -48.19 -109.35 -2.80
C VAL A 279 -47.62 -110.65 -2.22
N ALA A 280 -46.96 -110.59 -1.06
CA ALA A 280 -46.44 -111.78 -0.40
C ALA A 280 -47.55 -112.80 -0.06
N GLN A 281 -48.73 -112.34 0.41
CA GLN A 281 -49.89 -113.20 0.64
C GLN A 281 -50.43 -113.83 -0.65
N LEU A 282 -50.47 -113.07 -1.76
CA LEU A 282 -50.91 -113.58 -3.05
C LEU A 282 -49.94 -114.63 -3.59
N GLU A 283 -48.64 -114.43 -3.45
CA GLU A 283 -47.62 -115.43 -3.78
C GLU A 283 -47.83 -116.70 -2.96
N GLU A 284 -48.04 -116.59 -1.64
CA GLU A 284 -48.35 -117.74 -0.79
C GLU A 284 -49.62 -118.49 -1.23
N TYR A 285 -50.69 -117.76 -1.60
CA TYR A 285 -51.92 -118.38 -2.12
C TYR A 285 -51.72 -119.04 -3.49
N GLN A 286 -50.90 -118.45 -4.37
CA GLN A 286 -50.55 -119.03 -5.66
C GLN A 286 -49.73 -120.32 -5.46
N GLU A 287 -48.75 -120.31 -4.56
CA GLU A 287 -47.99 -121.51 -4.17
C GLU A 287 -48.90 -122.59 -3.60
N LYS A 288 -49.78 -122.26 -2.64
CA LYS A 288 -50.75 -123.23 -2.11
C LYS A 288 -51.69 -123.78 -3.18
N THR A 289 -52.16 -122.94 -4.10
CA THR A 289 -53.05 -123.37 -5.19
C THR A 289 -52.32 -124.29 -6.18
N THR A 290 -51.06 -123.98 -6.51
CA THR A 290 -50.24 -124.83 -7.38
C THR A 290 -49.91 -126.16 -6.71
N GLN A 291 -49.60 -126.17 -5.41
CA GLN A 291 -49.44 -127.39 -4.61
C GLN A 291 -50.73 -128.23 -4.61
N LEU A 292 -51.89 -127.65 -4.30
CA LEU A 292 -53.17 -128.36 -4.30
C LEU A 292 -53.52 -128.93 -5.68
N LYS A 293 -53.20 -128.22 -6.78
CA LYS A 293 -53.37 -128.74 -8.13
C LYS A 293 -52.45 -129.94 -8.39
N ALA A 294 -51.18 -129.87 -7.99
CA ALA A 294 -50.23 -130.98 -8.12
C ALA A 294 -50.66 -132.20 -7.30
N GLU A 295 -51.12 -132.00 -6.05
CA GLU A 295 -51.67 -133.06 -5.21
C GLU A 295 -52.92 -133.69 -5.83
N ARG A 296 -53.82 -132.88 -6.40
CA ARG A 296 -55.02 -133.39 -7.10
C ARG A 296 -54.65 -134.19 -8.35
N GLU A 297 -53.68 -133.72 -9.14
CA GLU A 297 -53.18 -134.45 -10.30
C GLU A 297 -52.51 -135.77 -9.91
N GLU A 298 -51.75 -135.79 -8.80
CA GLU A 298 -51.15 -137.01 -8.25
C GLU A 298 -52.22 -137.98 -7.76
N TYR A 299 -53.24 -137.50 -7.04
CA TYR A 299 -54.39 -138.30 -6.61
C TYR A 299 -55.13 -138.90 -7.81
N GLU A 300 -55.44 -138.10 -8.84
CA GLU A 300 -56.08 -138.58 -10.06
C GLU A 300 -55.20 -139.58 -10.83
N ARG A 301 -53.88 -139.40 -10.85
CA ARG A 301 -52.95 -140.38 -11.44
C ARG A 301 -52.98 -141.70 -10.67
N GLN A 302 -52.93 -141.65 -9.35
CA GLN A 302 -53.01 -142.84 -8.49
C GLN A 302 -54.34 -143.58 -8.67
N GLU A 303 -55.44 -142.85 -8.80
CA GLU A 303 -56.75 -143.47 -8.96
C GLU A 303 -56.98 -144.04 -10.37
N ARG A 304 -56.44 -143.41 -11.41
CA ARG A 304 -56.36 -144.02 -12.74
C ARG A 304 -55.56 -145.32 -12.72
N LEU A 305 -54.42 -145.35 -12.02
CA LEU A 305 -53.60 -146.57 -11.87
C LEU A 305 -54.35 -147.68 -11.13
N ARG A 306 -55.06 -147.35 -10.04
CA ARG A 306 -55.92 -148.31 -9.31
C ARG A 306 -57.05 -148.85 -10.18
N MET A 307 -57.73 -147.99 -10.93
CA MET A 307 -58.80 -148.41 -11.84
C MET A 307 -58.28 -149.35 -12.94
N ILE A 308 -57.10 -149.06 -13.51
CA ILE A 308 -56.43 -149.93 -14.48
C ILE A 308 -56.08 -151.28 -13.83
N ALA A 309 -55.51 -151.28 -12.63
CA ALA A 309 -55.17 -152.50 -11.90
C ALA A 309 -56.42 -153.37 -11.63
N GLU A 310 -57.51 -152.75 -11.15
CA GLU A 310 -58.76 -153.44 -10.87
C GLU A 310 -59.42 -154.03 -12.14
N LEU A 311 -59.35 -153.32 -13.28
CA LEU A 311 -59.78 -153.83 -14.59
C LEU A 311 -58.92 -155.02 -15.05
N THR A 312 -57.60 -154.97 -14.85
CA THR A 312 -56.72 -156.10 -15.20
C THR A 312 -56.98 -157.33 -14.35
N GLU A 313 -57.25 -157.15 -13.06
CA GLU A 313 -57.55 -158.25 -12.12
C GLU A 313 -58.91 -158.89 -12.44
N ARG A 314 -59.96 -158.07 -12.68
CA ARG A 314 -61.27 -158.56 -13.15
C ARG A 314 -61.17 -159.31 -14.48
N ASN A 315 -60.30 -158.88 -15.39
CA ASN A 315 -60.06 -159.60 -16.64
C ASN A 315 -59.35 -160.95 -16.42
N ARG A 316 -58.38 -161.02 -15.50
CA ARG A 316 -57.73 -162.29 -15.10
C ARG A 316 -58.72 -163.26 -14.48
N GLU A 317 -59.63 -162.78 -13.64
CA GLU A 317 -60.71 -163.60 -13.05
C GLU A 317 -61.70 -164.11 -14.10
N LYS A 318 -62.08 -163.29 -15.08
CA LYS A 318 -62.93 -163.73 -16.20
C LYS A 318 -62.28 -164.85 -17.01
N ILE A 319 -60.97 -164.80 -17.23
CA ILE A 319 -60.23 -165.87 -17.93
C ILE A 319 -60.23 -167.16 -17.09
N ARG A 320 -60.00 -167.09 -15.78
CA ARG A 320 -60.06 -168.24 -14.87
C ARG A 320 -61.46 -168.88 -14.84
N ASN A 321 -62.51 -168.06 -14.78
CA ASN A 321 -63.90 -168.53 -14.75
C ASN A 321 -64.32 -169.18 -16.09
N LYS A 322 -63.86 -168.67 -17.24
CA LYS A 322 -64.07 -169.34 -18.54
C LYS A 322 -63.37 -170.70 -18.61
N ALA A 323 -62.14 -170.79 -18.12
CA ALA A 323 -61.42 -172.07 -18.05
C ALA A 323 -62.15 -173.10 -17.18
N ALA A 324 -62.68 -172.69 -16.02
CA ALA A 324 -63.45 -173.57 -15.12
C ALA A 324 -64.76 -174.09 -15.74
N LEU A 325 -65.49 -173.25 -16.49
CA LEU A 325 -66.74 -173.62 -17.16
C LEU A 325 -66.54 -174.67 -18.28
N THR A 326 -65.43 -174.57 -19.00
CA THR A 326 -65.07 -175.48 -20.10
C THR A 326 -64.71 -176.88 -19.58
N ILE A 327 -64.11 -176.96 -18.40
CA ILE A 327 -63.79 -178.24 -17.73
C ILE A 327 -65.07 -178.90 -17.20
N GLN A 328 -66.01 -178.13 -16.63
CA GLN A 328 -67.27 -178.65 -16.08
C GLN A 328 -68.22 -179.20 -17.15
N THR A 329 -68.24 -178.63 -18.35
CA THR A 329 -69.07 -179.11 -19.46
C THR A 329 -68.52 -180.40 -20.08
N ALA A 330 -67.19 -180.51 -20.22
CA ALA A 330 -66.54 -181.74 -20.67
C ALA A 330 -66.80 -182.93 -19.73
N TRP A 331 -66.78 -182.70 -18.42
CA TRP A 331 -67.05 -183.74 -17.41
C TRP A 331 -68.50 -184.23 -17.42
N LYS A 332 -69.47 -183.32 -17.60
CA LYS A 332 -70.90 -183.67 -17.71
C LYS A 332 -71.21 -184.49 -18.97
N ALA A 333 -70.56 -184.18 -20.09
CA ALA A 333 -70.71 -184.94 -21.35
C ALA A 333 -70.11 -186.36 -21.24
N TYR A 334 -68.97 -186.52 -20.57
CA TYR A 334 -68.36 -187.83 -20.34
C TYR A 334 -69.24 -188.75 -19.49
N TRP A 335 -69.84 -188.22 -18.41
CA TRP A 335 -70.67 -189.02 -17.50
C TRP A 335 -72.01 -189.46 -18.12
N ALA A 336 -72.61 -188.62 -18.99
CA ALA A 336 -73.83 -188.96 -19.73
C ALA A 336 -73.63 -190.11 -20.73
N ASN A 337 -72.46 -190.18 -21.39
CA ASN A 337 -72.12 -191.26 -22.32
C ASN A 337 -71.83 -192.60 -21.61
N LYS A 338 -71.29 -192.56 -20.38
CA LYS A 338 -70.99 -193.77 -19.59
C LYS A 338 -72.26 -194.49 -19.10
N LEU A 339 -73.35 -193.76 -18.83
CA LEU A 339 -74.65 -194.32 -18.44
C LEU A 339 -75.43 -194.95 -19.61
N ALA A 340 -75.18 -194.51 -20.86
CA ALA A 340 -75.80 -195.07 -22.05
C ALA A 340 -75.22 -196.45 -22.45
N GLU A 341 -73.95 -196.71 -22.15
CA GLU A 341 -73.30 -198.02 -22.34
C GLU A 341 -73.89 -199.11 -21.42
N ILE A 342 -74.21 -198.76 -20.16
CA ILE A 342 -74.80 -199.68 -19.19
C ILE A 342 -76.20 -200.15 -19.63
N LYS A 343 -76.91 -199.34 -20.44
CA LYS A 343 -78.20 -199.72 -21.07
C LYS A 343 -78.08 -200.78 -22.18
N LYS A 344 -76.90 -201.08 -22.73
CA LYS A 344 -76.73 -202.08 -23.81
C LYS A 344 -76.34 -203.49 -23.34
N ALA A 345 -75.74 -203.65 -22.16
CA ALA A 345 -75.23 -204.95 -21.70
C ALA A 345 -76.28 -205.93 -21.12
N LYS A 346 -77.37 -205.44 -20.49
CA LYS A 346 -78.35 -206.31 -19.80
C LYS A 346 -79.43 -206.96 -20.68
N LYS A 347 -79.54 -206.62 -21.98
CA LYS A 347 -80.58 -207.14 -22.89
C LYS A 347 -80.19 -208.42 -23.68
N LYS A 348 -78.96 -208.97 -23.53
CA LYS A 348 -78.42 -210.05 -24.39
C LYS A 348 -78.29 -211.46 -23.78
N ALA A 349 -78.65 -211.73 -22.53
CA ALA A 349 -78.42 -213.03 -21.87
C ALA A 349 -79.69 -213.83 -21.51
N LYS A 350 -80.68 -213.94 -22.42
CA LYS A 350 -81.89 -214.79 -22.25
C LYS A 350 -82.07 -215.86 -23.34
N LYS A 351 -81.02 -216.23 -24.08
CA LYS A 351 -81.15 -217.16 -25.23
C LYS A 351 -79.91 -218.05 -25.42
N ASP A 352 -79.57 -218.92 -24.46
CA ASP A 352 -79.06 -220.26 -24.79
C ASP A 352 -79.10 -221.25 -23.59
N LYS A 353 -79.68 -222.43 -23.85
CA LYS A 353 -79.60 -223.75 -23.17
C LYS A 353 -80.17 -223.99 -21.75
N GLY A 354 -81.25 -224.78 -21.73
CA GLY A 354 -81.48 -225.81 -20.70
C GLY A 354 -80.59 -227.05 -20.92
N LYS A 355 -79.71 -227.30 -19.94
CA LYS A 355 -79.04 -228.56 -19.56
C LYS A 355 -78.16 -228.19 -18.34
N LYS A 356 -78.39 -228.69 -17.12
CA LYS A 356 -79.35 -229.65 -16.59
C LYS A 356 -79.33 -229.51 -15.04
N LYS A 357 -80.49 -229.74 -14.42
CA LYS A 357 -80.79 -229.76 -12.97
C LYS A 357 -80.84 -228.42 -12.26
#